data_AF-A0A9N9E1D5-F1
#
_entry.id   AF-A0A9N9E1D5-F1
#
_cell.length_a   1.000
_cell.length_b   1.000
_cell.length_c   1.000
_cell.angle_alpha   90.00
_cell.angle_beta   90.00
_cell.angle_gamma   90.00
#
_symmetry.space_group_name_H-M   'P 1'
#
loop_
_entity.id
_entity.type
_entity.pdbx_description
1 polymer ?
#
loop_
_entity_poly.entity_id
_entity_poly.type
_entity_poly.pdbx_seq_one_letter_code
_entity_poly.pdbx_strand_id
1 'polypeptide(L)'
;METCNYGLAVGSAWSAKNSCSYQNLFPYPNSLIIDDKKVEFTYGSWMTSSKSMCTATISDMDIDTIVKFTKNYCGDAHKLCASEGLAPQLFCVYRKIIPGWTMVITENIKEAKPLHETTFNLKKDQDQVFQDISLLPGIRPNNILVYEKDQLRQAMLVDFDWAG
;
A
#
# COMPACT_ATOMS: atom_id res chain seq x y z
N MET A 1 -42.48 14.27 8.41
CA MET A 1 -42.42 13.53 7.13
C MET A 1 -41.23 14.11 6.40
N GLU A 2 -40.07 13.47 6.49
CA GLU A 2 -38.91 13.71 5.62
C GLU A 2 -37.87 12.63 5.93
N THR A 3 -37.63 11.79 4.93
CA THR A 3 -36.78 10.61 4.96
C THR A 3 -35.39 10.98 4.43
N CYS A 4 -34.34 10.82 5.23
CA CYS A 4 -32.97 10.94 4.75
C CYS A 4 -32.51 9.60 4.19
N ASN A 5 -32.34 9.57 2.87
CA ASN A 5 -31.87 8.44 2.08
C ASN A 5 -30.43 8.06 2.44
N TYR A 6 -30.21 6.78 2.75
CA TYR A 6 -28.89 6.16 2.81
C TYR A 6 -28.33 6.02 1.39
N GLY A 7 -27.48 6.97 0.98
CA GLY A 7 -26.60 6.81 -0.17
C GLY A 7 -25.46 5.85 0.20
N LEU A 8 -25.46 4.66 -0.37
CA LEU A 8 -24.38 3.68 -0.28
C LEU A 8 -23.12 4.27 -0.91
N ALA A 9 -22.19 4.77 -0.08
CA ALA A 9 -20.85 5.08 -0.50
C ALA A 9 -20.14 3.76 -0.83
N VAL A 10 -19.85 3.54 -2.10
CA VAL A 10 -18.90 2.52 -2.57
C VAL A 10 -17.52 2.88 -2.01
N GLY A 11 -17.17 2.27 -0.88
CA GLY A 11 -15.88 2.44 -0.22
C GLY A 11 -14.77 1.74 -1.00
N SER A 12 -13.82 2.52 -1.50
CA SER A 12 -12.43 2.05 -1.62
C SER A 12 -11.93 1.71 -0.21
N ALA A 13 -11.17 0.62 -0.08
CA ALA A 13 -10.61 0.18 1.20
C ALA A 13 -9.69 1.24 1.85
N TRP A 14 -9.25 2.24 1.09
CA TRP A 14 -8.31 3.26 1.52
C TRP A 14 -8.82 4.68 1.26
N SER A 15 -10.14 4.88 1.38
CA SER A 15 -10.71 6.22 1.21
C SER A 15 -10.34 7.12 2.40
N ALA A 16 -9.51 8.13 2.13
CA ALA A 16 -9.05 9.11 3.10
C ALA A 16 -10.23 9.94 3.65
N LYS A 17 -10.39 9.98 4.98
CA LYS A 17 -11.51 10.69 5.62
C LYS A 17 -11.26 12.17 5.92
N ASN A 18 -10.09 12.76 5.67
CA ASN A 18 -9.85 14.20 5.83
C ASN A 18 -8.61 14.65 5.07
N SER A 19 -8.72 15.66 4.21
CA SER A 19 -7.55 16.35 3.61
C SER A 19 -6.81 17.14 4.69
N CYS A 20 -5.56 16.78 4.94
CA CYS A 20 -4.76 17.37 6.01
C CYS A 20 -3.43 17.83 5.40
N SER A 21 -3.39 19.05 4.84
CA SER A 21 -2.18 19.63 4.26
C SER A 21 -1.25 20.19 5.34
N TYR A 22 -0.57 19.30 6.06
CA TYR A 22 0.52 19.70 6.97
C TYR A 22 1.84 19.07 6.55
N GLN A 23 2.38 19.48 5.39
CA GLN A 23 3.75 19.13 4.97
C GLN A 23 4.78 19.44 6.08
N ASN A 24 4.55 20.52 6.85
CA ASN A 24 5.42 20.96 7.95
C ASN A 24 5.33 20.12 9.23
N LEU A 25 4.42 19.14 9.31
CA LEU A 25 4.30 18.23 10.48
C LEU A 25 4.98 16.88 10.25
N PHE A 26 5.53 16.61 9.07
CA PHE A 26 6.23 15.37 8.75
C PHE A 26 7.75 15.64 8.69
N PRO A 27 8.52 15.36 9.75
CA PRO A 27 9.98 15.57 9.78
C PRO A 27 10.75 14.53 8.94
N TYR A 28 10.05 13.79 8.07
CA TYR A 28 10.58 12.68 7.28
C TYR A 28 10.86 13.14 5.85
N PRO A 29 11.71 12.41 5.10
CA PRO A 29 11.99 12.78 3.71
C PRO A 29 10.70 12.94 2.90
N ASN A 30 10.68 13.93 2.01
CA ASN A 30 9.56 14.29 1.13
C ASN A 30 9.98 14.28 -0.35
N SER A 31 11.08 13.61 -0.65
CA SER A 31 11.56 13.38 -2.01
C SER A 31 12.17 11.99 -2.13
N LEU A 32 12.23 11.46 -3.36
CA LEU A 32 12.90 10.21 -3.69
C LEU A 32 13.53 10.27 -5.07
N ILE A 33 14.34 9.26 -5.39
CA ILE A 33 14.92 9.09 -6.73
C ILE A 33 14.07 8.06 -7.47
N ILE A 34 13.51 8.45 -8.62
CA ILE A 34 12.85 7.57 -9.59
C ILE A 34 13.56 7.81 -10.93
N ASP A 35 14.04 6.75 -11.58
CA ASP A 35 14.77 6.82 -12.85
C ASP A 35 15.87 7.90 -12.87
N ASP A 36 16.72 7.89 -11.84
CA ASP A 36 17.81 8.84 -11.60
C ASP A 36 17.40 10.31 -11.44
N LYS A 37 16.10 10.60 -11.32
CA LYS A 37 15.57 11.94 -11.08
C LYS A 37 15.07 12.06 -9.66
N LYS A 38 15.47 13.15 -8.99
CA LYS A 38 14.88 13.53 -7.71
C LYS A 38 13.48 14.09 -7.97
N VAL A 39 12.48 13.43 -7.41
CA VAL A 39 11.07 13.86 -7.43
C VAL A 39 10.61 14.15 -6.01
N GLU A 40 9.72 15.13 -5.86
CA GLU A 40 9.10 15.46 -4.59
C GLU A 40 7.74 14.78 -4.43
N PHE A 41 7.34 14.54 -3.19
CA PHE A 41 6.02 14.03 -2.88
C PHE A 41 5.41 14.75 -1.68
N THR A 42 4.08 14.74 -1.66
CA THR A 42 3.27 15.39 -0.63
C THR A 42 2.57 14.36 0.21
N TYR A 43 2.74 14.41 1.53
CA TYR A 43 2.02 13.56 2.46
C TYR A 43 0.54 13.92 2.48
N GLY A 44 -0.31 12.90 2.47
CA GLY A 44 -1.75 13.02 2.65
C GLY A 44 -2.18 12.52 4.02
N SER A 45 -3.31 11.82 4.05
CA SER A 45 -4.00 11.44 5.27
C SER A 45 -3.41 10.16 5.88
N TRP A 46 -3.32 10.13 7.21
CA TRP A 46 -3.04 8.90 7.95
C TRP A 46 -4.17 7.89 7.75
N MET A 47 -3.80 6.64 7.47
CA MET A 47 -4.73 5.53 7.25
C MET A 47 -4.95 4.70 8.51
N THR A 48 -3.99 4.71 9.43
CA THR A 48 -4.01 3.90 10.65
C THR A 48 -4.09 4.80 11.87
N SER A 49 -4.81 4.38 12.91
CA SER A 49 -4.82 5.05 14.22
C SER A 49 -3.43 5.10 14.87
N SER A 50 -2.58 4.10 14.59
CA SER A 50 -1.18 4.04 15.00
C SER A 50 -0.25 4.99 14.25
N LYS A 51 -0.76 5.70 13.22
CA LYS A 51 0.03 6.59 12.35
C LYS A 51 1.30 5.94 11.81
N SER A 52 1.19 4.66 11.45
CA SER A 52 2.27 3.90 10.80
C SER A 52 2.15 3.92 9.28
N MET A 53 1.03 4.39 8.73
CA MET A 53 0.79 4.43 7.29
C MET A 53 -0.07 5.63 6.89
N CYS A 54 0.30 6.28 5.79
CA CYS A 54 -0.43 7.42 5.21
C CYS A 54 -0.41 7.37 3.67
N THR A 55 -1.34 8.08 3.04
CA THR A 55 -1.23 8.37 1.60
C THR A 55 -0.13 9.39 1.35
N ALA A 56 0.41 9.39 0.15
CA ALA A 56 1.16 10.51 -0.41
C ALA A 56 0.99 10.56 -1.93
N THR A 57 1.29 11.70 -2.55
CA THR A 57 1.24 11.86 -4.00
C THR A 57 2.58 12.40 -4.50
N ILE A 58 3.18 11.74 -5.49
CA ILE A 58 4.38 12.23 -6.18
C ILE A 58 3.92 13.29 -7.18
N SER A 59 4.14 14.56 -6.85
CA SER A 59 3.48 15.70 -7.48
C SER A 59 3.72 15.79 -8.99
N ASP A 60 4.96 15.55 -9.44
CA ASP A 60 5.35 15.73 -10.84
C ASP A 60 4.81 14.63 -11.77
N MET A 61 4.38 13.50 -11.21
CA MET A 61 3.96 12.31 -11.96
C MET A 61 2.48 11.97 -11.74
N ASP A 62 1.79 12.67 -10.84
CA ASP A 62 0.42 12.36 -10.40
C ASP A 62 0.25 10.89 -9.96
N ILE A 63 1.28 10.35 -9.30
CA ILE A 63 1.27 8.97 -8.80
C ILE A 63 0.87 8.98 -7.33
N ASP A 64 -0.21 8.28 -7.01
CA ASP A 64 -0.62 8.04 -5.64
C ASP A 64 0.15 6.88 -5.02
N THR A 65 0.58 7.10 -3.78
CA THR A 65 1.49 6.23 -3.05
C THR A 65 1.02 5.99 -1.64
N ILE A 66 1.52 4.91 -1.07
CA ILE A 66 1.43 4.60 0.35
C ILE A 66 2.81 4.82 0.96
N VAL A 67 2.86 5.57 2.06
CA VAL A 67 4.05 5.67 2.90
C VAL A 67 3.82 4.87 4.17
N LYS A 68 4.63 3.82 4.37
CA LYS A 68 4.64 2.97 5.57
C LYS A 68 5.90 3.24 6.39
N PHE A 69 5.73 3.33 7.69
CA PHE A 69 6.79 3.39 8.69
C PHE A 69 6.83 2.07 9.45
N THR A 70 7.98 1.38 9.43
CA THR A 70 8.15 0.08 10.10
C THR A 70 9.55 -0.08 10.69
N LYS A 71 9.73 -1.09 11.55
CA LYS A 71 11.02 -1.45 12.13
C LYS A 71 11.86 -2.28 11.17
N ASN A 72 11.24 -3.29 10.57
CA ASN A 72 11.88 -4.25 9.67
C ASN A 72 11.14 -4.24 8.33
N TYR A 73 11.90 -4.25 7.24
CA TYR A 73 11.33 -4.34 5.90
C TYR A 73 12.29 -5.05 4.96
N CYS A 74 11.79 -6.09 4.30
CA CYS A 74 12.54 -6.80 3.26
C CYS A 74 12.25 -6.19 1.89
N GLY A 75 13.01 -5.14 1.54
CA GLY A 75 12.88 -4.48 0.24
C GLY A 75 13.17 -5.40 -0.95
N ASP A 76 14.07 -6.37 -0.80
CA ASP A 76 14.44 -7.28 -1.89
C ASP A 76 13.33 -8.29 -2.20
N ALA A 77 12.69 -8.86 -1.17
CA ALA A 77 11.53 -9.73 -1.34
C ALA A 77 10.35 -8.98 -1.99
N HIS A 78 10.13 -7.72 -1.60
CA HIS A 78 9.12 -6.88 -2.24
C HIS A 78 9.46 -6.66 -3.73
N LYS A 79 10.68 -6.21 -4.06
CA LYS A 79 11.08 -6.00 -5.46
C LYS A 79 10.89 -7.24 -6.32
N LEU A 80 11.26 -8.42 -5.79
CA LEU A 80 11.08 -9.68 -6.48
C LEU A 80 9.60 -10.00 -6.71
N CYS A 81 8.74 -9.80 -5.71
CA CYS A 81 7.30 -10.02 -5.89
C CYS A 81 6.70 -8.99 -6.88
N ALA A 82 7.14 -7.74 -6.82
CA ALA A 82 6.67 -6.68 -7.70
C ALA A 82 7.07 -6.93 -9.17
N SER A 83 8.27 -7.46 -9.45
CA SER A 83 8.69 -7.79 -10.82
C SER A 83 7.84 -8.88 -11.46
N GLU A 84 7.22 -9.74 -10.65
CA GLU A 84 6.30 -10.80 -11.08
C GLU A 84 4.82 -10.35 -11.00
N GLY A 85 4.54 -9.09 -10.68
CA GLY A 85 3.17 -8.58 -10.51
C GLY A 85 2.45 -9.10 -9.26
N LEU A 86 3.16 -9.70 -8.30
CA LEU A 86 2.60 -10.25 -7.06
C LEU A 86 2.59 -9.24 -5.91
N ALA A 87 3.08 -8.03 -6.14
CA ALA A 87 3.11 -6.92 -5.19
C ALA A 87 2.99 -5.59 -5.93
N PRO A 88 2.55 -4.50 -5.26
CA PRO A 88 2.59 -3.16 -5.82
C PRO A 88 4.02 -2.73 -6.19
N GLN A 89 4.17 -1.71 -7.02
CA GLN A 89 5.49 -1.17 -7.28
C GLN A 89 6.12 -0.60 -5.99
N LEU A 90 7.37 -0.98 -5.72
CA LEU A 90 8.18 -0.39 -4.65
C LEU A 90 8.99 0.79 -5.20
N PHE A 91 8.67 2.00 -4.76
CA PHE A 91 9.41 3.20 -5.17
C PHE A 91 10.66 3.41 -4.34
N CYS A 92 10.59 3.24 -3.02
CA CYS A 92 11.75 3.50 -2.16
C CYS A 92 11.69 2.78 -0.81
N VAL A 93 12.88 2.50 -0.26
CA VAL A 93 13.08 2.06 1.13
C VAL A 93 14.17 2.91 1.76
N TYR A 94 13.78 3.88 2.59
CA TYR A 94 14.69 4.67 3.39
C TYR A 94 14.93 4.01 4.74
N ARG A 95 16.12 3.44 4.92
CA ARG A 95 16.52 2.84 6.19
C ARG A 95 17.03 3.90 7.16
N LYS A 96 16.73 3.72 8.44
CA LYS A 96 17.24 4.54 9.55
C LYS A 96 16.90 6.04 9.43
N ILE A 97 15.70 6.36 8.92
CA ILE A 97 15.20 7.76 8.85
C ILE A 97 15.20 8.44 10.23
N ILE A 98 14.96 7.64 11.27
CA ILE A 98 15.31 7.88 12.67
C ILE A 98 15.85 6.54 13.21
N PRO A 99 16.57 6.53 14.36
CA PRO A 99 17.14 5.28 14.88
C PRO A 99 16.12 4.14 14.96
N GLY A 100 16.38 3.09 14.19
CA GLY A 100 15.57 1.88 14.13
C GLY A 100 14.23 2.00 13.41
N TRP A 101 14.00 3.00 12.55
CA TRP A 101 12.81 3.05 11.69
C TRP A 101 13.18 3.08 10.21
N THR A 102 12.35 2.43 9.42
CA THR A 102 12.39 2.36 7.97
C THR A 102 11.13 3.00 7.40
N MET A 103 11.29 3.86 6.40
CA MET A 103 10.20 4.41 5.62
C MET A 103 10.16 3.72 4.26
N VAL A 104 8.99 3.26 3.86
CA VAL A 104 8.74 2.54 2.63
C VAL A 104 7.71 3.31 1.83
N ILE A 105 7.98 3.53 0.55
CA ILE A 105 7.07 4.21 -0.37
C ILE A 105 6.70 3.22 -1.48
N THR A 106 5.41 2.93 -1.61
CA THR A 106 4.86 1.97 -2.59
C THR A 106 3.75 2.62 -3.40
N GLU A 107 3.39 2.01 -4.52
CA GLU A 107 2.16 2.33 -5.24
C GLU A 107 0.91 2.17 -4.37
N ASN A 108 -0.06 3.06 -4.54
CA ASN A 108 -1.39 2.96 -3.95
C ASN A 108 -2.41 2.41 -4.97
N ILE A 109 -2.83 1.16 -4.76
CA ILE A 109 -3.84 0.51 -5.61
C ILE A 109 -5.24 0.87 -5.12
N LYS A 110 -5.74 2.04 -5.54
CA LYS A 110 -6.99 2.65 -5.02
C LYS A 110 -8.24 1.75 -5.08
N GLU A 111 -8.36 0.93 -6.11
CA GLU A 111 -9.53 0.05 -6.33
C GLU A 111 -9.38 -1.29 -5.61
N ALA A 112 -8.21 -1.60 -5.03
CA ALA A 112 -8.00 -2.86 -4.34
C ALA A 112 -8.59 -2.86 -2.92
N LYS A 113 -8.99 -4.06 -2.46
CA LYS A 113 -9.57 -4.30 -1.14
C LYS A 113 -8.83 -5.40 -0.39
N PRO A 114 -8.74 -5.36 0.95
CA PRO A 114 -8.21 -6.46 1.74
C PRO A 114 -8.91 -7.76 1.41
N LEU A 115 -8.17 -8.87 1.30
CA LEU A 115 -8.72 -10.18 0.93
C LEU A 115 -9.94 -10.56 1.77
N HIS A 116 -9.91 -10.29 3.08
CA HIS A 116 -11.00 -10.63 4.01
C HIS A 116 -12.31 -9.85 3.80
N GLU A 117 -12.27 -8.77 3.01
CA GLU A 117 -13.45 -7.98 2.63
C GLU A 117 -14.00 -8.38 1.24
N THR A 118 -13.43 -9.42 0.62
CA THR A 118 -13.78 -9.86 -0.73
C THR A 118 -14.29 -11.30 -0.75
N THR A 119 -14.88 -11.70 -1.88
CA THR A 119 -15.23 -13.09 -2.18
C THR A 119 -14.11 -13.81 -2.97
N PHE A 120 -12.93 -13.21 -3.07
CA PHE A 120 -11.80 -13.73 -3.81
C PHE A 120 -11.29 -15.04 -3.21
N ASN A 121 -11.12 -16.04 -4.08
CA ASN A 121 -10.64 -17.35 -3.68
C ASN A 121 -9.25 -17.57 -4.25
N LEU A 122 -8.22 -17.38 -3.42
CA LEU A 122 -6.81 -17.55 -3.80
C LEU A 122 -6.55 -18.86 -4.55
N LYS A 123 -7.23 -19.96 -4.21
CA LYS A 123 -7.03 -21.27 -4.86
C LYS A 123 -7.59 -21.35 -6.27
N LYS A 124 -8.61 -20.55 -6.57
CA LYS A 124 -9.29 -20.55 -7.88
C LYS A 124 -8.82 -19.41 -8.78
N ASP A 125 -8.52 -18.28 -8.17
CA ASP A 125 -8.41 -16.99 -8.86
C ASP A 125 -6.95 -16.52 -9.00
N GLN A 126 -5.97 -17.25 -8.46
CA GLN A 126 -4.55 -16.88 -8.49
C GLN A 126 -3.66 -18.06 -8.87
N ASP A 127 -2.48 -17.79 -9.44
CA ASP A 127 -1.48 -18.81 -9.75
C ASP A 127 -0.94 -19.52 -8.49
N GLN A 128 -0.29 -20.67 -8.72
CA GLN A 128 0.25 -21.52 -7.66
C GLN A 128 1.39 -20.84 -6.89
N VAL A 129 2.19 -19.98 -7.52
CA VAL A 129 3.34 -19.31 -6.89
C VAL A 129 2.84 -18.38 -5.78
N PHE A 130 1.84 -17.56 -6.06
CA PHE A 130 1.24 -16.70 -5.05
C PHE A 130 0.56 -17.52 -3.94
N GLN A 131 -0.12 -18.60 -4.31
CA GLN A 131 -0.72 -19.50 -3.31
C GLN A 131 0.34 -20.03 -2.35
N ASP A 132 1.48 -20.49 -2.85
CA ASP A 132 2.58 -21.00 -2.02
C ASP A 132 3.18 -19.91 -1.13
N ILE A 133 3.39 -18.70 -1.67
CA ILE A 133 3.87 -17.55 -0.88
C ILE A 133 2.86 -17.18 0.22
N SER A 134 1.56 -17.22 -0.07
CA SER A 134 0.50 -16.87 0.88
C SER A 134 0.42 -17.80 2.10
N LEU A 135 1.03 -18.99 1.99
CA LEU A 135 1.12 -19.98 3.06
C LEU A 135 2.38 -19.82 3.93
N LEU A 136 3.30 -18.92 3.57
CA LEU A 136 4.51 -18.69 4.36
C LEU A 136 4.18 -18.16 5.77
N PRO A 137 4.92 -18.62 6.80
CA PRO A 137 4.75 -18.12 8.15
C PRO A 137 4.88 -16.59 8.21
N GLY A 138 3.91 -15.92 8.83
CA GLY A 138 3.90 -14.46 8.98
C GLY A 138 3.04 -13.72 7.96
N ILE A 139 2.62 -14.36 6.86
CA ILE A 139 1.59 -13.81 5.97
C ILE A 139 0.22 -13.89 6.64
N ARG A 140 -0.55 -12.81 6.51
CA ARG A 140 -1.91 -12.69 7.04
C ARG A 140 -2.85 -12.27 5.92
N PRO A 141 -4.16 -12.59 5.99
CA PRO A 141 -5.13 -12.10 5.02
C PRO A 141 -5.14 -10.57 4.86
N ASN A 142 -4.78 -9.81 5.91
CA ASN A 142 -4.69 -8.35 5.85
C ASN A 142 -3.46 -7.84 5.08
N ASN A 143 -2.48 -8.71 4.83
CA ASN A 143 -1.29 -8.40 4.03
C ASN A 143 -1.55 -8.66 2.55
N ILE A 144 -2.76 -9.07 2.16
CA ILE A 144 -3.16 -9.36 0.79
C ILE A 144 -4.23 -8.36 0.38
N LEU A 145 -3.95 -7.57 -0.66
CA LEU A 145 -4.94 -6.79 -1.36
C LEU A 145 -5.40 -7.54 -2.61
N VAL A 146 -6.66 -7.37 -2.95
CA VAL A 146 -7.29 -7.95 -4.13
C VAL A 146 -7.79 -6.80 -4.99
N TYR A 147 -7.30 -6.77 -6.22
CA TYR A 147 -7.78 -5.91 -7.29
C TYR A 147 -8.77 -6.69 -8.16
N GLU A 148 -10.01 -6.21 -8.26
CA GLU A 148 -11.02 -6.78 -9.15
C GLU A 148 -11.57 -5.69 -10.07
N LYS A 149 -11.25 -5.78 -11.35
CA LYS A 149 -11.80 -4.90 -12.39
C LYS A 149 -12.14 -5.69 -13.64
N ASP A 150 -13.39 -5.58 -14.06
CA ASP A 150 -13.95 -6.34 -15.17
C ASP A 150 -13.73 -7.86 -15.01
N GLN A 151 -12.91 -8.47 -15.86
CA GLN A 151 -12.54 -9.88 -15.79
C GLN A 151 -11.17 -10.12 -15.12
N LEU A 152 -10.43 -9.06 -14.82
CA LEU A 152 -9.14 -9.17 -14.15
C LEU A 152 -9.37 -9.22 -12.64
N ARG A 153 -8.96 -10.31 -12.03
CA ARG A 153 -8.93 -10.49 -10.57
C ARG A 153 -7.51 -10.87 -10.20
N GLN A 154 -6.87 -10.08 -9.34
CA GLN A 154 -5.47 -10.28 -8.97
C GLN A 154 -5.26 -9.99 -7.49
N ALA A 155 -4.61 -10.93 -6.80
CA ALA A 155 -4.14 -10.75 -5.44
C ALA A 155 -2.69 -10.23 -5.44
N MET A 156 -2.38 -9.34 -4.50
CA MET A 156 -1.05 -8.76 -4.31
C MET A 156 -0.68 -8.72 -2.83
N LEU A 157 0.57 -9.00 -2.52
CA LEU A 157 1.15 -8.86 -1.18
C LEU A 157 1.56 -7.41 -0.94
N VAL A 158 1.19 -6.86 0.21
CA VAL A 158 1.47 -5.46 0.57
C VAL A 158 2.33 -5.28 1.82
N ASP A 159 2.57 -6.36 2.56
CA ASP A 159 3.42 -6.35 3.75
C ASP A 159 4.58 -7.34 3.63
N PHE A 160 5.80 -6.84 3.79
CA PHE A 160 7.07 -7.56 3.67
C PHE A 160 7.91 -7.49 4.95
N ASP A 161 7.29 -7.13 6.09
CA ASP A 161 7.95 -7.09 7.40
C ASP A 161 8.29 -8.50 7.92
N TRP A 162 7.66 -9.54 7.37
CA TRP A 162 7.85 -10.94 7.75
C TRP A 162 9.10 -11.60 7.15
N ALA A 163 9.64 -11.04 6.06
CA ALA A 163 10.70 -11.63 5.25
C ALA A 163 12.12 -11.14 5.63
N GLY A 164 12.26 -10.46 6.77
CA GLY A 164 13.51 -9.82 7.20
C GLY A 164 13.75 -9.85 8.69
#